data_AF-A0A847X9M7-F1
#
_entry.id   AF-A0A847X9M7-F1
#
_cell.length_a   1.000
_cell.length_b   1.000
_cell.length_c   1.000
_cell.angle_alpha   90.00
_cell.angle_beta   90.00
_cell.angle_gamma   90.00
#
_symmetry.space_group_name_H-M   'P 1'
#
loop_
_entity.id
_entity.type
_entity.pdbx_description
1 polymer ?
#
loop_
_entity_poly.entity_id
_entity_poly.type
_entity_poly.pdbx_seq_one_letter_code
_entity_poly.pdbx_strand_id
1 'polypeptide(L)'
;MTYHDHIGFMSDVLMLLMVFIAQMLVAWIAISIANSWYFVNYVPDKTLVLSNNETYLSKVLNYLNSHQKQYELVEVIESPTLDVVNLNGVGKVFALELDHDFLTNLMKQSYMLDVELYYSSDFGNVIFGNRETFFVDDILLYQYQTRKMTDLQLFGKRLMDIVFSVLGLIVVFPVMLVVSLLIKLDDGGPIIFSQERLTRNGKVFNIYKFRSMKLNSGNQPVTKDDDRITRVGKFIRKFRLDELPQLFNIIKGDMSIVGPRPESVSIEEEILKEVPEFGFRLKVKAGLTGTAQIFGKYNTSARDKLLMDLYYIENFSLFNDLKLMFQTLIVFIKKDSTEGFDKDGK
;
A
#
# COMPACT_ATOMS: atom_id res chain seq x y z
N MET A 1 20.65 -20.30 -45.09
CA MET A 1 19.92 -20.50 -43.82
C MET A 1 18.50 -20.88 -44.22
N THR A 2 18.28 -22.18 -44.32
CA THR A 2 17.24 -22.81 -45.15
C THR A 2 15.97 -23.04 -44.33
N TYR A 3 14.82 -23.07 -44.99
CA TYR A 3 13.47 -23.29 -44.44
C TYR A 3 13.36 -24.44 -43.41
N HIS A 4 14.26 -25.43 -43.47
CA HIS A 4 14.38 -26.52 -42.50
C HIS A 4 14.81 -26.08 -41.09
N ASP A 5 15.65 -25.06 -40.95
CA ASP A 5 16.11 -24.56 -39.64
C ASP A 5 14.98 -23.85 -38.87
N HIS A 6 14.06 -23.18 -39.59
CA HIS A 6 12.91 -22.51 -39.00
C HIS A 6 11.85 -23.50 -38.47
N ILE A 7 11.68 -24.64 -39.13
CA ILE A 7 10.72 -25.68 -38.69
C ILE A 7 11.24 -26.37 -37.43
N GLY A 8 12.54 -26.66 -37.34
CA GLY A 8 13.18 -27.21 -36.14
C GLY A 8 13.09 -26.25 -34.95
N PHE A 9 13.39 -24.97 -35.17
CA PHE A 9 13.27 -23.95 -34.13
C PHE A 9 11.82 -23.79 -33.63
N MET A 10 10.82 -23.83 -34.52
CA MET A 10 9.41 -23.78 -34.11
C MET A 10 8.98 -25.02 -33.33
N SER A 11 9.47 -26.22 -33.69
CA SER A 11 9.17 -27.43 -32.91
C SER A 11 9.83 -27.42 -31.52
N ASP A 12 11.04 -26.87 -31.41
CA ASP A 12 11.75 -26.74 -30.14
C ASP A 12 11.07 -25.74 -29.21
N VAL A 13 10.64 -24.59 -29.75
CA VAL A 13 9.85 -23.60 -29.01
C VAL A 13 8.52 -24.20 -28.56
N LEU A 14 7.84 -24.98 -29.41
CA LEU A 14 6.58 -25.64 -29.05
C LEU A 14 6.77 -26.69 -27.94
N MET A 15 7.85 -27.48 -28.01
CA MET A 15 8.20 -28.45 -26.97
C MET A 15 8.52 -27.76 -25.64
N LEU A 16 9.30 -26.66 -25.65
CA LEU A 16 9.57 -25.86 -24.46
C LEU A 16 8.28 -25.31 -23.85
N LEU A 17 7.36 -24.82 -24.68
CA LEU A 17 6.07 -24.29 -24.23
C LEU A 17 5.18 -25.38 -23.62
N MET A 18 5.16 -26.58 -24.22
CA MET A 18 4.45 -27.73 -23.66
C MET A 18 5.03 -28.19 -22.32
N VAL A 19 6.36 -28.27 -22.21
CA VAL A 19 7.03 -28.60 -20.94
C VAL A 19 6.74 -27.54 -19.88
N PHE A 20 6.77 -26.26 -20.23
CA PHE A 20 6.45 -25.16 -19.32
C PHE A 20 4.99 -25.24 -18.83
N ILE A 21 4.02 -25.49 -19.72
CA ILE A 21 2.62 -25.67 -19.34
C ILE A 21 2.45 -26.89 -18.43
N ALA A 22 3.11 -28.00 -18.74
CA ALA A 22 3.07 -29.20 -17.91
C ALA A 22 3.66 -28.94 -16.51
N GLN A 23 4.78 -28.22 -16.42
CA GLN A 23 5.38 -27.81 -15.14
C GLN A 23 4.44 -26.91 -14.33
N MET A 24 3.79 -25.93 -14.98
CA MET A 24 2.81 -25.05 -14.32
C MET A 24 1.60 -25.85 -13.81
N LEU A 25 1.11 -26.83 -14.57
CA LEU A 25 0.04 -27.73 -14.16
C LEU A 25 0.43 -28.58 -12.94
N VAL A 26 1.61 -29.20 -12.98
CA VAL A 26 2.13 -30.00 -11.86
C VAL A 26 2.30 -29.14 -10.61
N ALA A 27 2.88 -27.94 -10.74
CA ALA A 27 3.02 -26.99 -9.64
C ALA A 27 1.66 -26.59 -9.06
N TRP A 28 0.68 -26.30 -9.92
CA TRP A 28 -0.68 -25.94 -9.48
C TRP A 28 -1.37 -27.09 -8.74
N ILE A 29 -1.26 -28.33 -9.23
CA ILE A 29 -1.80 -29.52 -8.57
C ILE A 29 -1.12 -29.72 -7.21
N ALA A 30 0.22 -29.67 -7.16
CA ALA A 30 0.98 -29.83 -5.92
C ALA A 30 0.62 -28.77 -4.88
N ILE A 31 0.51 -27.49 -5.28
CA ILE A 31 0.08 -26.39 -4.40
C ILE A 31 -1.36 -26.62 -3.91
N SER A 32 -2.26 -27.06 -4.79
CA SER A 32 -3.67 -27.29 -4.44
C SER A 32 -3.82 -28.45 -3.44
N ILE A 33 -3.06 -29.53 -3.62
CA ILE A 33 -3.01 -30.66 -2.69
C ILE A 33 -2.39 -30.21 -1.36
N ALA A 34 -1.25 -29.51 -1.39
CA ALA A 34 -0.57 -29.02 -0.19
C ALA A 34 -1.47 -28.07 0.61
N ASN A 35 -2.14 -27.12 -0.04
CA ASN A 35 -3.10 -26.23 0.61
C ASN A 35 -4.29 -27.00 1.21
N SER A 36 -4.86 -27.95 0.47
CA SER A 36 -5.98 -28.76 0.97
C SER A 36 -5.55 -29.58 2.18
N TRP A 37 -4.39 -30.23 2.12
CA TRP A 37 -3.83 -30.98 3.23
C TRP A 37 -3.54 -30.08 4.44
N TYR A 38 -2.95 -28.90 4.21
CA TYR A 38 -2.70 -27.92 5.26
C TYR A 38 -4.00 -27.56 5.99
N PHE A 39 -5.06 -27.15 5.28
CA PHE A 39 -6.31 -26.73 5.92
C PHE A 39 -7.14 -27.87 6.53
N VAL A 40 -6.92 -29.13 6.13
CA VAL A 40 -7.55 -30.29 6.77
C VAL A 40 -6.88 -30.62 8.11
N ASN A 41 -5.57 -30.38 8.24
CA ASN A 41 -4.81 -30.71 9.44
C ASN A 41 -4.55 -29.50 10.35
N TYR A 42 -4.72 -28.27 9.87
CA TYR A 42 -4.53 -27.06 10.64
C TYR A 42 -5.74 -26.81 11.52
N VAL A 43 -5.54 -26.84 12.84
CA VAL A 43 -6.54 -26.41 13.82
C VAL A 43 -6.48 -24.87 13.87
N PRO A 44 -7.59 -24.15 13.64
CA PRO A 44 -7.60 -22.70 13.73
C PRO A 44 -7.13 -22.23 15.11
N ASP A 45 -6.38 -21.13 15.13
CA ASP A 45 -5.86 -20.59 16.38
C ASP A 45 -6.99 -19.94 17.17
N LYS A 46 -7.16 -20.39 18.42
CA LYS A 46 -8.08 -19.76 19.38
C LYS A 46 -7.64 -18.31 19.61
N THR A 47 -8.51 -17.39 19.20
CA THR A 47 -8.20 -15.97 19.07
C THR A 47 -9.09 -15.14 19.98
N LEU A 48 -8.46 -14.29 20.79
CA LEU A 48 -9.12 -13.29 21.64
C LEU A 48 -8.92 -11.90 21.02
N VAL A 49 -9.96 -11.06 21.02
CA VAL A 49 -9.87 -9.67 20.54
C VAL A 49 -10.20 -8.71 21.67
N LEU A 50 -9.30 -7.76 21.92
CA LEU A 50 -9.37 -6.75 22.96
C LEU A 50 -9.35 -5.38 22.26
N SER A 51 -10.33 -4.51 22.52
CA SER A 51 -10.35 -3.19 21.87
C SER A 51 -10.99 -2.11 22.73
N ASN A 52 -10.39 -0.91 22.72
CA ASN A 52 -11.04 0.32 23.19
C ASN A 52 -11.69 1.13 22.06
N ASN A 53 -11.56 0.67 20.81
CA ASN A 53 -12.03 1.37 19.62
C ASN A 53 -12.90 0.48 18.74
N GLU A 54 -14.18 0.85 18.58
CA GLU A 54 -15.16 0.13 17.77
C GLU A 54 -14.78 0.06 16.28
N THR A 55 -14.13 1.10 15.75
CA THR A 55 -13.72 1.17 14.35
C THR A 55 -12.60 0.19 14.04
N TYR A 56 -11.58 0.07 14.91
CA TYR A 56 -10.53 -0.94 14.73
C TYR A 56 -11.06 -2.34 15.00
N LEU A 57 -11.93 -2.49 16.01
CA LEU A 57 -12.55 -3.76 16.33
C LEU A 57 -13.31 -4.33 15.12
N SER A 58 -14.21 -3.55 14.52
CA SER A 58 -14.96 -3.97 13.34
C SER A 58 -14.06 -4.33 12.14
N LYS A 59 -12.97 -3.59 11.92
CA LYS A 59 -11.97 -3.92 10.88
C LYS A 59 -11.33 -5.29 11.12
N VAL A 60 -10.91 -5.58 12.36
CA VAL A 60 -10.26 -6.85 12.72
C VAL A 60 -11.25 -8.01 12.70
N LEU A 61 -12.48 -7.84 13.22
CA LEU A 61 -13.50 -8.87 13.17
C LEU A 61 -13.86 -9.26 11.72
N ASN A 62 -13.97 -8.28 10.81
CA ASN A 62 -14.17 -8.55 9.39
C ASN A 62 -12.99 -9.34 8.77
N TYR A 63 -11.76 -9.03 9.19
CA TYR A 63 -10.57 -9.76 8.76
C TYR A 63 -10.59 -11.21 9.28
N LEU A 64 -10.84 -11.43 10.57
CA LEU A 64 -10.89 -12.77 11.17
C LEU A 64 -12.03 -13.62 10.55
N ASN A 65 -13.21 -13.02 10.35
CA ASN A 65 -14.34 -13.70 9.72
C ASN A 65 -14.09 -14.11 8.26
N SER A 66 -13.27 -13.37 7.52
CA SER A 66 -12.86 -13.78 6.17
C SER A 66 -11.77 -14.87 6.16
N HIS A 67 -11.17 -15.15 7.32
CA HIS A 67 -10.06 -16.10 7.49
C HIS A 67 -10.38 -17.17 8.56
N GLN A 68 -11.63 -17.65 8.63
CA GLN A 68 -12.10 -18.66 9.60
C GLN A 68 -11.31 -19.99 9.59
N LYS A 69 -10.60 -20.29 8.49
CA LYS A 69 -9.70 -21.47 8.43
C LYS A 69 -8.42 -21.31 9.25
N GLN A 70 -8.09 -20.08 9.65
CA GLN A 70 -6.88 -19.74 10.39
C GLN A 70 -7.18 -19.33 11.83
N TYR A 71 -8.34 -18.74 12.09
CA TYR A 71 -8.71 -18.17 13.39
C TYR A 71 -10.06 -18.68 13.87
N GLU A 72 -10.12 -19.12 15.13
CA GLU A 72 -11.34 -19.38 15.86
C GLU A 72 -11.54 -18.26 16.89
N LEU A 73 -12.55 -17.40 16.69
CA LEU A 73 -12.85 -16.33 17.62
C LEU A 73 -13.45 -16.91 18.90
N VAL A 74 -12.72 -16.80 20.02
CA VAL A 74 -13.18 -17.28 21.33
C VAL A 74 -14.04 -16.22 22.00
N GLU A 75 -13.52 -14.99 22.07
CA GLU A 75 -14.15 -13.90 22.81
C GLU A 75 -13.70 -12.54 22.24
N VAL A 76 -14.58 -11.55 22.42
CA VAL A 76 -14.33 -10.15 22.12
C VAL A 76 -14.62 -9.34 23.39
N ILE A 77 -13.62 -8.61 23.88
CA ILE A 77 -13.75 -7.78 25.08
C ILE A 77 -13.55 -6.32 24.68
N GLU A 78 -14.62 -5.55 24.81
CA GLU A 78 -14.60 -4.10 24.66
C GLU A 78 -14.22 -3.45 25.98
N SER A 79 -13.31 -2.48 25.95
CA SER A 79 -12.81 -1.78 27.16
C SER A 79 -12.31 -2.74 28.25
N PRO A 80 -11.32 -3.61 27.94
CA PRO A 80 -10.87 -4.64 28.85
C PRO A 80 -10.21 -4.08 30.13
N THR A 81 -10.44 -4.76 31.24
CA THR A 81 -9.71 -4.57 32.49
C THR A 81 -8.87 -5.82 32.79
N LEU A 82 -7.74 -5.66 33.48
CA LEU A 82 -6.75 -6.74 33.66
C LEU A 82 -7.34 -7.97 34.36
N ASP A 83 -8.33 -7.76 35.22
CA ASP A 83 -8.96 -8.83 36.01
C ASP A 83 -9.89 -9.73 35.16
N VAL A 84 -10.32 -9.25 33.98
CA VAL A 84 -11.29 -9.94 33.13
C VAL A 84 -10.60 -10.77 32.04
N VAL A 85 -9.35 -10.46 31.71
CA VAL A 85 -8.64 -11.11 30.61
C VAL A 85 -8.02 -12.43 31.06
N ASN A 86 -8.52 -13.55 30.53
CA ASN A 86 -7.95 -14.87 30.72
C ASN A 86 -7.32 -15.38 29.42
N LEU A 87 -6.01 -15.58 29.43
CA LEU A 87 -5.26 -16.05 28.25
C LEU A 87 -5.06 -17.57 28.19
N ASN A 88 -5.54 -18.32 29.19
CA ASN A 88 -5.34 -19.77 29.23
C ASN A 88 -6.05 -20.47 28.07
N GLY A 89 -5.28 -21.20 27.25
CA GLY A 89 -5.79 -21.93 26.09
C GLY A 89 -6.13 -21.04 24.88
N VAL A 90 -5.74 -19.76 24.92
CA VAL A 90 -5.76 -18.85 23.77
C VAL A 90 -4.41 -18.96 23.05
N GLY A 91 -4.42 -19.07 21.72
CA GLY A 91 -3.19 -19.09 20.92
C GLY A 91 -2.78 -17.71 20.43
N LYS A 92 -3.76 -16.84 20.16
CA LYS A 92 -3.55 -15.50 19.58
C LYS A 92 -4.40 -14.43 20.25
N VAL A 93 -3.84 -13.23 20.41
CA VAL A 93 -4.57 -12.06 20.95
C VAL A 93 -4.39 -10.87 20.01
N PHE A 94 -5.48 -10.20 19.67
CA PHE A 94 -5.47 -8.91 18.98
C PHE A 94 -5.82 -7.80 19.98
N ALA A 95 -4.88 -6.92 20.29
CA ALA A 95 -5.01 -5.80 21.22
C ALA A 95 -5.04 -4.44 20.48
N LEU A 96 -6.18 -3.78 20.47
CA LEU A 96 -6.45 -2.64 19.59
C LEU A 96 -6.72 -1.37 20.41
N GLU A 97 -5.86 -0.35 20.24
CA GLU A 97 -5.94 0.94 20.92
C GLU A 97 -6.06 0.84 22.45
N LEU A 98 -5.35 -0.12 23.06
CA LEU A 98 -5.31 -0.27 24.51
C LEU A 98 -4.31 0.70 25.14
N ASP A 99 -4.54 1.04 26.40
CA ASP A 99 -3.64 1.88 27.17
C ASP A 99 -2.25 1.24 27.31
N HIS A 100 -1.20 2.07 27.33
CA HIS A 100 0.18 1.61 27.36
C HIS A 100 0.50 0.67 28.53
N ASP A 101 -0.03 0.97 29.72
CA ASP A 101 0.18 0.16 30.92
C ASP A 101 -0.54 -1.18 30.83
N PHE A 102 -1.75 -1.17 30.27
CA PHE A 102 -2.50 -2.40 30.00
C PHE A 102 -1.75 -3.28 29.00
N LEU A 103 -1.32 -2.70 27.88
CA LEU A 103 -0.57 -3.41 26.84
C LEU A 103 0.74 -4.00 27.38
N THR A 104 1.44 -3.26 28.24
CA THR A 104 2.68 -3.73 28.88
C THR A 104 2.44 -4.97 29.76
N ASN A 105 1.36 -4.98 30.53
CA ASN A 105 1.00 -6.15 31.34
C ASN A 105 0.54 -7.32 30.47
N LEU A 106 -0.24 -7.05 29.43
CA LEU A 106 -0.67 -8.06 28.46
C LEU A 106 0.54 -8.71 27.77
N MET A 107 1.53 -7.93 27.32
CA MET A 107 2.78 -8.44 26.73
C MET A 107 3.50 -9.41 27.69
N LYS A 108 3.58 -9.09 28.98
CA LYS A 108 4.21 -9.97 29.99
C LYS A 108 3.43 -11.28 30.15
N GLN A 109 2.11 -11.22 30.24
CA GLN A 109 1.26 -12.41 30.38
C GLN A 109 1.30 -13.28 29.13
N SER A 110 1.21 -12.67 27.94
CA SER A 110 1.33 -13.36 26.65
C SER A 110 2.67 -14.06 26.52
N TYR A 111 3.77 -13.42 26.91
CA TYR A 111 5.10 -14.04 26.91
C TYR A 111 5.19 -15.25 27.86
N MET A 112 4.60 -15.16 29.06
CA MET A 112 4.62 -16.26 30.03
C MET A 112 3.81 -17.48 29.57
N LEU A 113 2.76 -17.27 28.77
CA LEU A 113 1.83 -18.30 28.31
C LEU A 113 2.05 -18.74 26.85
N ASP A 114 3.12 -18.24 26.21
CA ASP A 114 3.45 -18.48 24.80
C ASP A 114 2.28 -18.14 23.83
N VAL A 115 1.59 -17.04 24.13
CA VAL A 115 0.47 -16.52 23.34
C VAL A 115 0.97 -15.45 22.38
N GLU A 116 0.64 -15.57 21.10
CA GLU A 116 1.07 -14.61 20.10
C GLU A 116 0.21 -13.33 20.18
N LEU A 117 0.85 -12.18 20.45
CA LEU A 117 0.19 -10.90 20.63
C LEU A 117 0.36 -10.00 19.41
N TYR A 118 -0.76 -9.65 18.79
CA TYR A 118 -0.89 -8.63 17.76
C TYR A 118 -1.43 -7.36 18.40
N TYR A 119 -0.73 -6.24 18.30
CA TYR A 119 -1.22 -4.98 18.88
C TYR A 119 -1.19 -3.83 17.88
N SER A 120 -2.08 -2.85 18.07
CA SER A 120 -2.11 -1.64 17.25
C SER A 120 -0.81 -0.85 17.41
N SER A 121 -0.12 -0.61 16.30
CA SER A 121 1.13 0.14 16.28
C SER A 121 0.85 1.65 16.39
N ASP A 122 1.64 2.34 17.20
CA ASP A 122 1.70 3.80 17.22
C ASP A 122 2.93 4.29 16.43
N PHE A 123 3.12 5.61 16.35
CA PHE A 123 4.30 6.17 15.67
C PHE A 123 5.61 5.71 16.29
N GLY A 124 5.68 5.62 17.61
CA GLY A 124 6.84 5.12 18.33
C GLY A 124 7.17 3.72 17.87
N ASN A 125 6.22 2.79 17.93
CA ASN A 125 6.37 1.39 17.56
C ASN A 125 6.85 1.21 16.12
N VAL A 126 6.35 2.00 15.16
CA VAL A 126 6.83 1.95 13.76
C VAL A 126 8.28 2.44 13.65
N ILE A 127 8.62 3.56 14.29
CA ILE A 127 9.97 4.14 14.29
C ILE A 127 10.96 3.22 15.04
N PHE A 128 10.47 2.54 16.06
CA PHE A 128 11.26 1.75 17.00
C PHE A 128 11.34 0.26 16.68
N GLY A 129 10.56 -0.23 15.71
CA GLY A 129 10.55 -1.65 15.33
C GLY A 129 11.83 -2.14 14.65
N ASN A 130 12.72 -1.23 14.21
CA ASN A 130 13.95 -1.57 13.49
C ASN A 130 15.18 -0.94 14.16
N ARG A 131 15.43 -1.31 15.42
CA ARG A 131 16.54 -0.75 16.23
C ARG A 131 17.65 -1.76 16.43
N GLU A 132 18.87 -1.25 16.47
CA GLU A 132 20.02 -2.00 16.96
C GLU A 132 20.07 -1.88 18.49
N THR A 133 20.37 -3.00 19.14
CA THR A 133 20.60 -3.03 20.59
C THR A 133 22.04 -2.63 20.89
N PHE A 134 22.22 -1.82 21.92
CA PHE A 134 23.53 -1.40 22.40
C PHE A 134 23.57 -1.47 23.92
N PHE A 135 24.66 -2.01 24.46
CA PHE A 135 24.87 -2.10 25.90
C PHE A 135 25.83 -1.01 26.35
N VAL A 136 25.43 -0.24 27.36
CA VAL A 136 26.32 0.64 28.12
C VAL A 136 26.43 0.04 29.51
N ASP A 137 27.58 -0.58 29.81
CA ASP A 137 27.78 -1.41 31.00
C ASP A 137 26.68 -2.50 31.14
N ASP A 138 25.79 -2.35 32.13
CA ASP A 138 24.66 -3.25 32.42
C ASP A 138 23.31 -2.74 31.88
N ILE A 139 23.29 -1.60 31.19
CA ILE A 139 22.07 -0.98 30.66
C ILE A 139 21.86 -1.40 29.19
N LEU A 140 20.76 -2.11 28.92
CA LEU A 140 20.28 -2.36 27.56
C LEU A 140 19.62 -1.10 27.01
N LEU A 141 20.23 -0.51 25.99
CA LEU A 141 19.69 0.62 25.25
C LEU A 141 19.31 0.20 23.83
N TYR A 142 18.28 0.85 23.32
CA TYR A 142 17.88 0.70 21.93
C TYR A 142 18.26 1.95 21.14
N GLN A 143 19.20 1.83 20.22
CA GLN A 143 19.59 2.95 19.38
C GLN A 143 18.60 3.11 18.23
N TYR A 144 18.01 4.30 18.10
CA TYR A 144 17.33 4.69 16.86
C TYR A 144 18.33 5.44 15.98
N GLN A 145 18.72 4.83 14.86
CA GLN A 145 19.39 5.54 13.79
C GLN A 145 18.34 5.86 12.72
N THR A 146 18.13 7.14 12.42
CA THR A 146 17.30 7.51 11.28
C THR A 146 17.93 6.91 10.02
N ARG A 147 17.28 5.90 9.43
CA ARG A 147 17.84 5.15 8.30
C ARG A 147 17.86 6.04 7.06
N LYS A 148 18.92 6.83 6.91
CA LYS A 148 19.18 7.55 5.67
C LYS A 148 19.56 6.52 4.61
N MET A 149 18.85 6.55 3.49
CA MET A 149 19.23 5.74 2.33
C MET A 149 20.68 6.03 1.98
N THR A 150 21.48 4.98 1.76
CA THR A 150 22.86 5.15 1.32
C THR A 150 22.90 5.78 -0.08
N ASP A 151 24.00 6.43 -0.44
CA ASP A 151 24.13 7.03 -1.78
C ASP A 151 23.94 5.99 -2.90
N LEU A 152 24.41 4.76 -2.68
CA LEU A 152 24.21 3.64 -3.60
C LEU A 152 22.72 3.25 -3.71
N GLN A 153 21.99 3.23 -2.60
CA GLN A 153 20.56 2.97 -2.60
C GLN A 153 19.78 4.09 -3.29
N LEU A 154 20.15 5.35 -3.08
CA LEU A 154 19.55 6.50 -3.75
C LEU A 154 19.82 6.46 -5.26
N PHE A 155 21.04 6.14 -5.66
CA PHE A 155 21.41 5.95 -7.06
C PHE A 155 20.64 4.80 -7.69
N GLY A 156 20.61 3.63 -7.05
CA GLY A 156 19.86 2.46 -7.50
C GLY A 156 18.36 2.73 -7.64
N LYS A 157 17.76 3.39 -6.64
CA LYS A 157 16.35 3.80 -6.67
C LYS A 157 16.08 4.75 -7.83
N ARG A 158 16.99 5.71 -8.07
CA ARG A 158 16.85 6.65 -9.17
C ARG A 158 16.99 5.98 -10.54
N LEU A 159 17.92 5.05 -10.69
CA LEU A 159 18.10 4.28 -11.91
C LEU A 159 16.85 3.45 -12.21
N MET A 160 16.33 2.75 -11.20
CA MET A 160 15.09 2.00 -11.28
C MET A 160 13.90 2.88 -11.68
N ASP A 161 13.74 4.04 -11.03
CA ASP A 161 12.69 5.01 -11.37
C ASP A 161 12.73 5.42 -12.83
N ILE A 162 13.92 5.72 -13.38
CA ILE A 162 14.08 6.12 -14.77
C ILE A 162 13.78 4.95 -15.70
N VAL A 163 14.40 3.78 -15.49
CA VAL A 163 14.28 2.62 -16.37
C VAL A 163 12.82 2.16 -16.47
N PHE A 164 12.16 1.95 -15.33
CA PHE A 164 10.78 1.47 -15.32
C PHE A 164 9.79 2.54 -15.81
N SER A 165 10.04 3.83 -15.58
CA SER A 165 9.17 4.89 -16.12
C SER A 165 9.31 5.03 -17.62
N VAL A 166 10.52 4.91 -18.17
CA VAL A 166 10.76 4.95 -19.63
C VAL A 166 10.13 3.74 -20.31
N LEU A 167 10.36 2.53 -19.78
CA LEU A 167 9.71 1.31 -20.29
C LEU A 167 8.18 1.41 -20.20
N GLY A 168 7.67 1.88 -19.06
CA GLY A 168 6.25 2.13 -18.85
C GLY A 168 5.70 3.09 -19.88
N LEU A 169 6.37 4.23 -20.12
CA LEU A 169 5.96 5.21 -21.13
C LEU A 169 5.91 4.59 -22.53
N ILE A 170 6.91 3.83 -22.95
CA ILE A 170 6.91 3.17 -24.27
C ILE A 170 5.66 2.29 -24.44
N VAL A 171 5.32 1.52 -23.40
CA VAL A 171 4.15 0.63 -23.42
C VAL A 171 2.84 1.41 -23.42
N VAL A 172 2.72 2.45 -22.58
CA VAL A 172 1.47 3.21 -22.43
C VAL A 172 1.30 4.34 -23.46
N PHE A 173 2.34 4.68 -24.22
CA PHE A 173 2.33 5.81 -25.16
C PHE A 173 1.19 5.76 -26.18
N PRO A 174 0.88 4.62 -26.83
CA PRO A 174 -0.26 4.52 -27.73
C PRO A 174 -1.60 4.84 -27.03
N VAL A 175 -1.76 4.36 -25.78
CA VAL A 175 -2.96 4.63 -24.98
C VAL A 175 -3.04 6.12 -24.62
N MET A 176 -1.91 6.74 -24.24
CA MET A 176 -1.84 8.17 -23.95
C MET A 176 -2.23 9.04 -25.15
N LEU A 177 -1.84 8.66 -26.37
CA LEU A 177 -2.25 9.36 -27.60
C LEU A 177 -3.77 9.28 -27.82
N VAL A 178 -4.36 8.09 -27.68
CA VAL A 178 -5.81 7.90 -27.82
C VAL A 178 -6.56 8.72 -26.75
N VAL A 179 -6.13 8.65 -25.49
CA VAL A 179 -6.74 9.43 -24.39
C VAL A 179 -6.62 10.93 -24.67
N SER A 180 -5.48 11.40 -25.15
CA SER A 180 -5.26 12.81 -25.51
C SER A 180 -6.22 13.29 -26.60
N LEU A 181 -6.43 12.47 -27.64
CA LEU A 181 -7.39 12.74 -28.70
C LEU A 181 -8.82 12.78 -28.16
N LEU A 182 -9.21 11.80 -27.33
CA LEU A 182 -10.55 11.75 -26.75
C LEU A 182 -10.85 12.98 -25.88
N ILE A 183 -9.90 13.44 -25.07
CA ILE A 183 -10.06 14.67 -24.28
C ILE A 183 -10.29 15.89 -25.19
N LYS A 184 -9.55 15.97 -26.31
CA LYS A 184 -9.70 17.07 -27.27
C LYS A 184 -11.04 17.02 -28.01
N LEU A 185 -11.55 15.84 -28.32
CA LEU A 185 -12.84 15.67 -28.98
C LEU A 185 -14.04 15.86 -28.05
N ASP A 186 -13.88 15.66 -26.73
CA ASP A 186 -14.97 15.80 -25.75
C ASP A 186 -15.39 17.25 -25.54
N ASP A 187 -14.45 18.14 -25.17
CA ASP A 187 -14.76 19.55 -24.87
C ASP A 187 -13.68 20.54 -25.35
N GLY A 188 -12.69 20.09 -26.14
CA GLY A 188 -11.66 20.96 -26.74
C GLY A 188 -10.61 21.55 -25.78
N GLY A 189 -10.75 21.35 -24.46
CA GLY A 189 -9.85 21.93 -23.46
C GLY A 189 -8.43 21.33 -23.44
N PRO A 190 -7.59 21.70 -22.45
CA PRO A 190 -6.21 21.22 -22.36
C PRO A 190 -6.16 19.70 -22.08
N ILE A 191 -5.14 19.01 -22.62
CA ILE A 191 -4.97 17.57 -22.40
C ILE A 191 -4.50 17.29 -20.98
N ILE A 192 -3.51 18.07 -20.52
CA ILE A 192 -2.88 17.91 -19.22
C ILE A 192 -3.48 18.90 -18.22
N PHE A 193 -3.80 18.39 -17.04
CA PHE A 193 -4.09 19.14 -15.84
C PHE A 193 -2.86 19.11 -14.91
N SER A 194 -2.57 20.24 -14.27
CA SER A 194 -1.46 20.40 -13.34
C SER A 194 -1.95 20.93 -12.00
N GLN A 195 -1.42 20.38 -10.91
CA GLN A 195 -1.71 20.84 -9.56
C GLN A 195 -0.45 20.85 -8.70
N GLU A 196 -0.34 21.82 -7.79
CA GLU A 196 0.74 21.87 -6.80
C GLU A 196 0.59 20.79 -5.75
N ARG A 197 1.71 20.11 -5.49
CA ARG A 197 1.83 18.99 -4.56
C ARG A 197 3.14 19.09 -3.80
N LEU A 198 3.22 18.43 -2.65
CA LEU A 198 4.44 18.35 -1.86
C LEU A 198 5.23 17.07 -2.16
N THR A 199 6.55 17.19 -2.18
CA THR A 199 7.51 16.08 -2.24
C THR A 199 8.57 16.23 -1.16
N ARG A 200 9.67 15.51 -1.27
CA ARG A 200 10.76 15.45 -0.28
C ARG A 200 11.11 16.83 0.28
N ASN A 201 11.20 16.91 1.61
CA ASN A 201 11.50 18.10 2.40
C ASN A 201 10.50 19.26 2.19
N GLY A 202 9.25 18.95 1.86
CA GLY A 202 8.21 19.96 1.63
C GLY A 202 8.38 20.75 0.34
N LYS A 203 9.22 20.29 -0.61
CA LYS A 203 9.37 20.97 -1.89
C LYS A 203 8.06 20.89 -2.68
N VAL A 204 7.61 22.03 -3.20
CA VAL A 204 6.44 22.09 -4.09
C VAL A 204 6.82 21.66 -5.51
N PHE A 205 5.99 20.83 -6.14
CA PHE A 205 6.11 20.48 -7.55
C PHE A 205 4.72 20.38 -8.21
N ASN A 206 4.71 20.45 -9.54
CA ASN A 206 3.51 20.35 -10.35
C ASN A 206 3.28 18.89 -10.79
N ILE A 207 2.24 18.25 -10.28
CA ILE A 207 1.86 16.89 -10.70
C ILE A 207 1.11 16.94 -12.03
N TYR A 208 1.48 16.10 -12.99
CA TYR A 208 0.82 16.01 -14.28
C TYR A 208 -0.23 14.91 -14.28
N LYS A 209 -1.44 15.24 -14.73
CA LYS A 209 -2.54 14.28 -14.93
C LYS A 209 -3.25 14.54 -16.25
N PHE A 210 -3.92 13.54 -16.80
CA PHE A 210 -4.90 13.86 -17.84
C PHE A 210 -6.10 14.58 -17.24
N ARG A 211 -6.61 15.56 -17.96
CA ARG A 211 -7.79 16.28 -17.54
C ARG A 211 -9.01 15.37 -17.63
N SER A 212 -9.70 15.20 -16.51
CA SER A 212 -10.95 14.43 -16.40
C SER A 212 -12.17 15.28 -16.02
N MET A 213 -11.98 16.59 -15.80
CA MET A 213 -13.01 17.52 -15.35
C MET A 213 -13.09 18.74 -16.28
N LYS A 214 -14.27 19.37 -16.34
CA LYS A 214 -14.53 20.59 -17.08
C LYS A 214 -13.59 21.71 -16.62
N LEU A 215 -13.28 22.65 -17.50
CA LEU A 215 -12.45 23.81 -17.17
C LEU A 215 -13.09 24.62 -16.01
N ASN A 216 -12.27 25.16 -15.12
CA ASN A 216 -12.71 26.01 -13.99
C ASN A 216 -13.66 25.32 -12.99
N SER A 217 -13.50 24.01 -12.80
CA SER A 217 -14.34 23.20 -11.89
C SER A 217 -14.02 23.36 -10.39
N GLY A 218 -13.10 24.25 -9.99
CA GLY A 218 -12.69 24.43 -8.60
C GLY A 218 -11.87 23.25 -8.05
N ASN A 219 -11.14 23.47 -6.95
CA ASN A 219 -10.19 22.50 -6.39
C ASN A 219 -10.78 21.58 -5.29
N GLN A 220 -12.10 21.50 -5.17
CA GLN A 220 -12.74 20.68 -4.15
C GLN A 220 -12.63 19.18 -4.45
N PRO A 221 -12.58 18.32 -3.41
CA PRO A 221 -12.65 16.87 -3.55
C PRO A 221 -13.83 16.45 -4.44
N VAL A 222 -13.65 15.31 -5.11
CA VAL A 222 -14.63 14.80 -6.07
C VAL A 222 -15.65 13.94 -5.34
N THR A 223 -16.94 14.17 -5.61
CA THR A 223 -18.06 13.38 -5.10
C THR A 223 -18.49 12.29 -6.10
N LYS A 224 -19.24 11.29 -5.62
CA LYS A 224 -19.67 10.11 -6.40
C LYS A 224 -20.45 10.45 -7.69
N ASP A 225 -21.20 11.55 -7.69
CA ASP A 225 -21.98 12.06 -8.83
C ASP A 225 -21.57 13.49 -9.20
N ASP A 226 -20.29 13.70 -9.48
CA ASP A 226 -19.78 15.03 -9.75
C ASP A 226 -20.01 15.46 -11.22
N ASP A 227 -20.94 16.40 -11.43
CA ASP A 227 -21.30 16.99 -12.74
C ASP A 227 -20.15 17.74 -13.43
N ARG A 228 -19.06 17.97 -12.70
CA ARG A 228 -17.82 18.56 -13.22
C ARG A 228 -16.99 17.54 -14.00
N ILE A 229 -17.22 16.24 -13.86
CA ILE A 229 -16.51 15.19 -14.59
C ILE A 229 -17.03 15.11 -16.03
N THR A 230 -16.12 15.11 -17.03
CA THR A 230 -16.52 15.00 -18.44
C THR A 230 -16.89 13.56 -18.81
N ARG A 231 -17.50 13.35 -19.99
CA ARG A 231 -17.90 11.99 -20.42
C ARG A 231 -16.68 11.09 -20.59
N VAL A 232 -15.64 11.60 -21.24
CA VAL A 232 -14.35 10.90 -21.35
C VAL A 232 -13.65 10.82 -19.99
N GLY A 233 -13.78 11.85 -19.15
CA GLY A 233 -13.25 11.87 -17.79
C GLY A 233 -13.74 10.72 -16.91
N LYS A 234 -15.00 10.30 -17.04
CA LYS A 234 -15.53 9.12 -16.34
C LYS A 234 -14.77 7.85 -16.71
N PHE A 235 -14.48 7.65 -18.00
CA PHE A 235 -13.70 6.51 -18.48
C PHE A 235 -12.25 6.57 -17.99
N ILE A 236 -11.58 7.72 -18.17
CA ILE A 236 -10.19 7.92 -17.75
C ILE A 236 -10.01 7.57 -16.28
N ARG A 237 -10.88 8.06 -15.39
CA ARG A 237 -10.80 7.82 -13.94
C ARG A 237 -11.11 6.38 -13.56
N LYS A 238 -12.09 5.76 -14.23
CA LYS A 238 -12.46 4.35 -13.99
C LYS A 238 -11.26 3.42 -14.21
N PHE A 239 -10.46 3.69 -15.23
CA PHE A 239 -9.26 2.91 -15.55
C PHE A 239 -7.96 3.55 -15.01
N ARG A 240 -8.07 4.60 -14.19
CA ARG A 240 -6.94 5.38 -13.63
C ARG A 240 -5.91 5.82 -14.67
N LEU A 241 -6.37 6.05 -15.90
CA LEU A 241 -5.52 6.53 -16.99
C LEU A 241 -5.06 7.96 -16.73
N ASP A 242 -5.75 8.71 -15.87
CA ASP A 242 -5.41 10.09 -15.50
C ASP A 242 -4.02 10.22 -14.88
N GLU A 243 -3.49 9.15 -14.29
CA GLU A 243 -2.20 9.17 -13.61
C GLU A 243 -1.01 8.85 -14.53
N LEU A 244 -1.23 8.41 -15.77
CA LEU A 244 -0.15 8.07 -16.71
C LEU A 244 0.85 9.21 -16.95
N PRO A 245 0.45 10.49 -17.08
CA PRO A 245 1.40 11.59 -17.24
C PRO A 245 2.36 11.79 -16.06
N GLN A 246 2.09 11.22 -14.89
CA GLN A 246 3.00 11.29 -13.73
C GLN A 246 4.33 10.57 -13.99
N LEU A 247 4.41 9.66 -14.97
CA LEU A 247 5.68 9.06 -15.40
C LEU A 247 6.71 10.12 -15.85
N PHE A 248 6.24 11.25 -16.40
CA PHE A 248 7.12 12.38 -16.72
C PHE A 248 7.64 13.08 -15.47
N ASN A 249 6.84 13.20 -14.40
CA ASN A 249 7.29 13.73 -13.11
C ASN A 249 8.39 12.85 -12.51
N ILE A 250 8.27 11.53 -12.65
CA ILE A 250 9.27 10.58 -12.18
C ILE A 250 10.56 10.74 -12.98
N ILE A 251 10.51 10.78 -14.32
CA ILE A 251 11.70 10.98 -15.16
C ILE A 251 12.37 12.32 -14.86
N LYS A 252 11.61 13.40 -14.67
CA LYS A 252 12.13 14.72 -14.27
C LYS A 252 12.77 14.72 -12.87
N GLY A 253 12.36 13.79 -12.02
CA GLY A 253 12.91 13.60 -10.68
C GLY A 253 12.14 14.29 -9.57
N ASP A 254 10.94 14.81 -9.86
CA ASP A 254 10.03 15.40 -8.87
C ASP A 254 9.38 14.31 -7.98
N MET A 255 9.14 13.13 -8.56
CA MET A 255 8.56 11.94 -7.92
C MET A 255 9.46 10.71 -8.08
N SER A 256 9.11 9.65 -7.36
CA SER A 256 9.62 8.27 -7.52
C SER A 256 8.46 7.35 -7.93
N ILE A 257 8.73 6.15 -8.44
CA ILE A 257 7.67 5.17 -8.70
C ILE A 257 7.02 4.75 -7.37
N VAL A 258 7.85 4.46 -6.38
CA VAL A 258 7.43 4.01 -5.04
C VAL A 258 7.74 5.06 -3.99
N GLY A 259 6.73 5.44 -3.21
CA GLY A 259 6.80 6.39 -2.12
C GLY A 259 5.43 6.88 -1.65
N PRO A 260 5.37 7.70 -0.60
CA PRO A 260 4.12 8.27 -0.10
C PRO A 260 3.36 9.04 -1.19
N ARG A 261 2.04 8.86 -1.29
CA ARG A 261 1.23 9.61 -2.27
C ARG A 261 1.34 11.12 -2.03
N PRO A 262 1.64 11.94 -3.05
CA PRO A 262 1.73 13.38 -2.87
C PRO A 262 0.35 13.98 -2.58
N GLU A 263 0.19 14.67 -1.44
CA GLU A 263 -1.00 15.47 -1.16
C GLU A 263 -0.87 16.89 -1.72
N SER A 264 -2.01 17.54 -1.96
CA SER A 264 -2.02 18.96 -2.32
C SER A 264 -1.66 19.80 -1.12
N VAL A 265 -0.96 20.90 -1.37
CA VAL A 265 -0.46 21.81 -0.33
C VAL A 265 -1.56 22.17 0.67
N SER A 266 -2.75 22.54 0.18
CA SER A 266 -3.90 22.89 1.03
C SER A 266 -4.41 21.75 1.92
N ILE A 267 -4.38 20.51 1.43
CA ILE A 267 -4.85 19.33 2.18
C ILE A 267 -3.79 18.94 3.22
N GLU A 268 -2.52 18.98 2.84
CA GLU A 268 -1.42 18.72 3.78
C GLU A 268 -1.46 19.72 4.95
N GLU A 269 -1.62 21.02 4.66
CA GLU A 269 -1.73 22.07 5.69
C GLU A 269 -2.92 21.87 6.64
N GLU A 270 -4.04 21.34 6.13
CA GLU A 270 -5.21 21.01 6.95
C GLU A 270 -4.92 19.81 7.85
N ILE A 271 -4.38 18.72 7.28
CA ILE A 271 -4.02 17.51 8.03
C ILE A 271 -2.98 17.81 9.11
N LEU A 272 -1.97 18.64 8.82
CA LEU A 272 -0.91 19.00 9.77
C LEU A 272 -1.42 19.73 11.02
N LYS A 273 -2.62 20.35 10.97
CA LYS A 273 -3.24 20.97 12.15
C LYS A 273 -3.76 19.93 13.13
N GLU A 274 -4.24 18.79 12.62
CA GLU A 274 -4.78 17.69 13.43
C GLU A 274 -3.71 16.64 13.77
N VAL A 275 -2.81 16.36 12.83
CA VAL A 275 -1.74 15.36 12.93
C VAL A 275 -0.41 16.00 12.50
N PRO A 276 0.30 16.72 13.39
CA PRO A 276 1.57 17.37 13.08
C PRO A 276 2.64 16.42 12.53
N GLU A 277 2.62 15.15 12.94
CA GLU A 277 3.53 14.10 12.50
C GLU A 277 3.36 13.73 11.02
N PHE A 278 2.25 14.14 10.38
CA PHE A 278 1.98 13.83 8.97
C PHE A 278 3.09 14.27 8.04
N GLY A 279 3.79 15.35 8.37
CA GLY A 279 4.94 15.84 7.60
C GLY A 279 6.14 14.87 7.57
N PHE A 280 6.21 13.87 8.46
CA PHE A 280 7.31 12.91 8.47
C PHE A 280 7.39 12.06 7.20
N ARG A 281 6.26 11.87 6.50
CA ARG A 281 6.24 11.19 5.20
C ARG A 281 7.04 11.93 4.11
N LEU A 282 7.25 13.24 4.28
CA LEU A 282 8.03 14.07 3.36
C LEU A 282 9.55 13.88 3.50
N LYS A 283 10.03 12.93 4.32
CA LYS A 283 11.45 12.55 4.37
C LYS A 283 11.96 11.93 3.05
N VAL A 284 11.06 11.36 2.25
CA VAL A 284 11.38 10.75 0.94
C VAL A 284 10.60 11.44 -0.18
N LYS A 285 10.95 11.13 -1.44
CA LYS A 285 10.19 11.65 -2.59
C LYS A 285 8.78 11.07 -2.59
N ALA A 286 7.84 11.88 -3.05
CA ALA A 286 6.49 11.41 -3.32
C ALA A 286 6.48 10.29 -4.37
N GLY A 287 5.56 9.34 -4.23
CA GLY A 287 5.43 8.16 -5.07
C GLY A 287 4.17 8.15 -5.92
N LEU A 288 4.25 7.52 -7.09
CA LEU A 288 3.06 7.14 -7.87
C LEU A 288 2.26 6.06 -7.13
N THR A 289 2.96 5.05 -6.61
CA THR A 289 2.43 4.01 -5.73
C THR A 289 3.19 3.98 -4.40
N GLY A 290 2.65 3.31 -3.39
CA GLY A 290 3.20 3.24 -2.05
C GLY A 290 2.38 2.34 -1.14
N THR A 291 2.89 2.08 0.06
CA THR A 291 2.26 1.18 1.04
C THR A 291 0.82 1.62 1.36
N ALA A 292 0.60 2.91 1.61
CA ALA A 292 -0.74 3.43 1.86
C ALA A 292 -1.68 3.27 0.64
N GLN A 293 -1.18 3.39 -0.60
CA GLN A 293 -1.99 3.15 -1.80
C GLN A 293 -2.34 1.67 -2.01
N ILE A 294 -1.51 0.74 -1.54
CA ILE A 294 -1.69 -0.70 -1.76
C ILE A 294 -2.53 -1.34 -0.66
N PHE A 295 -2.26 -1.00 0.61
CA PHE A 295 -2.91 -1.61 1.76
C PHE A 295 -4.01 -0.74 2.37
N GLY A 296 -4.00 0.57 2.10
CA GLY A 296 -5.04 1.48 2.54
C GLY A 296 -6.37 1.22 1.83
N LYS A 297 -7.44 1.48 2.56
CA LYS A 297 -8.81 1.56 2.02
C LYS A 297 -9.18 3.01 1.79
N TYR A 298 -10.34 3.21 1.17
CA TYR A 298 -10.85 4.54 0.88
C TYR A 298 -10.97 5.43 2.13
N ASN A 299 -11.51 4.87 3.21
CA ASN A 299 -11.74 5.55 4.49
C ASN A 299 -10.58 5.43 5.48
N THR A 300 -9.36 5.13 5.00
CA THR A 300 -8.18 5.09 5.87
C THR A 300 -7.85 6.50 6.37
N SER A 301 -7.75 6.65 7.69
CA SER A 301 -7.45 7.92 8.36
C SER A 301 -6.08 8.46 7.94
N ALA A 302 -5.86 9.78 8.10
CA ALA A 302 -4.56 10.38 7.84
C ALA A 302 -3.46 9.75 8.71
N ARG A 303 -3.78 9.43 9.98
CA ARG A 303 -2.90 8.72 10.91
C ARG A 303 -2.51 7.32 10.40
N ASP A 304 -3.48 6.51 10.00
CA ASP A 304 -3.21 5.16 9.48
C ASP A 304 -2.38 5.20 8.19
N LYS A 305 -2.68 6.14 7.29
CA LYS A 305 -1.88 6.35 6.07
C LYS A 305 -0.44 6.70 6.41
N LEU A 306 -0.24 7.60 7.38
CA LEU A 306 1.08 7.98 7.85
C LEU A 306 1.84 6.79 8.45
N LEU A 307 1.20 5.93 9.24
CA LEU A 307 1.86 4.72 9.78
C LEU A 307 2.34 3.79 8.67
N MET A 308 1.54 3.59 7.61
CA MET A 308 1.92 2.80 6.44
C MET A 308 3.08 3.44 5.66
N ASP A 309 3.07 4.76 5.51
CA ASP A 309 4.14 5.51 4.84
C ASP A 309 5.44 5.50 5.65
N LEU A 310 5.37 5.61 6.98
CA LEU A 310 6.52 5.51 7.87
C LEU A 310 7.10 4.09 7.87
N TYR A 311 6.25 3.07 7.88
CA TYR A 311 6.69 1.68 7.74
C TYR A 311 7.52 1.49 6.46
N TYR A 312 7.09 2.08 5.34
CA TYR A 312 7.87 2.08 4.10
C TYR A 312 9.21 2.77 4.24
N ILE A 313 9.23 3.97 4.82
CA ILE A 313 10.45 4.79 4.96
C ILE A 313 11.49 4.07 5.82
N GLU A 314 11.10 3.49 6.96
CA GLU A 314 12.00 2.82 7.89
C GLU A 314 12.49 1.45 7.36
N ASN A 315 11.66 0.78 6.55
CA ASN A 315 11.97 -0.53 5.95
C ASN A 315 12.32 -0.43 4.46
N PHE A 316 12.83 0.72 4.02
CA PHE A 316 13.21 0.92 2.63
C PHE A 316 14.25 -0.11 2.18
N SER A 317 13.99 -0.74 1.04
CA SER A 317 14.98 -1.48 0.26
C SER A 317 14.55 -1.50 -1.21
N LEU A 318 15.53 -1.63 -2.13
CA LEU A 318 15.23 -1.75 -3.57
C LEU A 318 14.35 -2.97 -3.88
N PHE A 319 14.54 -4.06 -3.13
CA PHE A 319 13.69 -5.25 -3.28
C PHE A 319 12.26 -4.99 -2.82
N ASN A 320 12.06 -4.24 -1.73
CA ASN A 320 10.72 -3.86 -1.29
C ASN A 320 10.03 -2.93 -2.30
N ASP A 321 10.76 -2.01 -2.94
CA ASP A 321 10.22 -1.20 -4.03
C ASP A 321 9.73 -2.08 -5.20
N LEU A 322 10.53 -3.04 -5.66
CA LEU A 322 10.11 -3.98 -6.71
C LEU A 322 8.85 -4.75 -6.29
N LYS A 323 8.81 -5.24 -5.05
CA LYS A 323 7.63 -5.93 -4.50
C LYS A 323 6.39 -5.03 -4.55
N LEU A 324 6.49 -3.78 -4.10
CA LEU A 324 5.38 -2.83 -4.10
C LEU A 324 4.93 -2.49 -5.53
N MET A 325 5.85 -2.38 -6.49
CA MET A 325 5.53 -2.19 -7.91
C MET A 325 4.70 -3.36 -8.47
N PHE A 326 5.09 -4.61 -8.19
CA PHE A 326 4.31 -5.78 -8.62
C PHE A 326 2.95 -5.88 -7.92
N GLN A 327 2.90 -5.61 -6.60
CA GLN A 327 1.64 -5.60 -5.85
C GLN A 327 0.66 -4.55 -6.41
N THR A 328 1.18 -3.40 -6.84
CA THR A 328 0.38 -2.35 -7.46
C THR A 328 -0.34 -2.86 -8.70
N LEU A 329 0.34 -3.61 -9.58
CA LEU A 329 -0.28 -4.20 -10.78
C LEU A 329 -1.44 -5.15 -10.43
N ILE A 330 -1.31 -5.91 -9.33
CA ILE A 330 -2.38 -6.81 -8.85
C ILE A 330 -3.57 -6.01 -8.32
N VAL A 331 -3.33 -4.93 -7.57
CA VAL A 331 -4.39 -4.06 -7.04
C VAL A 331 -5.19 -3.42 -8.18
N PHE A 332 -4.53 -2.96 -9.24
CA PHE A 332 -5.20 -2.41 -10.42
C PHE A 332 -6.12 -3.41 -11.15
N ILE A 333 -5.88 -4.72 -11.01
CA ILE A 333 -6.70 -5.77 -11.61
C ILE A 333 -7.88 -6.14 -10.70
N LYS A 334 -7.79 -5.92 -9.38
CA LYS A 334 -8.87 -6.19 -8.42
C LYS A 334 -9.87 -5.03 -8.37
N LYS A 335 -11.16 -5.35 -8.44
CA LYS A 335 -12.27 -4.39 -8.59
C LYS A 335 -12.63 -3.62 -7.30
N ASP A 336 -12.06 -4.01 -6.15
CA ASP A 336 -12.57 -3.63 -4.82
C ASP A 336 -11.96 -2.36 -4.19
N SER A 337 -11.08 -1.64 -4.89
CA SER A 337 -10.38 -0.46 -4.33
C SER A 337 -11.02 0.89 -4.68
N THR A 338 -12.15 0.91 -5.37
CA THR A 338 -12.76 2.13 -5.91
C THR A 338 -14.20 2.33 -5.44
N GLU A 339 -14.37 2.89 -4.24
CA GLU A 339 -15.61 3.56 -3.85
C GLU A 339 -15.25 4.98 -3.39
N GLY A 340 -15.88 6.00 -3.95
CA GLY A 340 -15.68 7.41 -3.59
C GLY A 340 -16.55 7.84 -2.40
N PHE A 341 -16.34 9.07 -1.89
CA PHE A 341 -17.04 9.63 -0.74
C PHE A 341 -18.55 9.50 -0.96
N ASP A 342 -19.24 8.84 -0.02
CA ASP A 342 -20.69 8.93 0.06
C ASP A 342 -21.07 10.37 0.44
N LYS A 343 -22.26 10.81 -0.02
CA LYS A 343 -22.69 12.21 0.04
C LYS A 343 -22.79 12.78 1.47
N ASP A 344 -22.71 11.93 2.47
CA ASP A 344 -22.70 12.30 3.88
C ASP A 344 -21.28 12.18 4.39
N GLY A 345 -20.54 13.29 4.38
CA GLY A 345 -19.18 13.38 4.89
C GLY A 345 -19.10 13.01 6.37
N LYS A 346 -18.84 11.73 6.63
CA LYS A 346 -18.28 11.19 7.87
C LYS A 346 -17.19 10.19 7.54
#